data_AF-A0A510G722-F1
#
_entry.id   AF-A0A510G722-F1
#
_cell.length_a   1.000
_cell.length_b   1.000
_cell.length_c   1.000
_cell.angle_alpha   90.00
_cell.angle_beta   90.00
_cell.angle_gamma   90.00
#
_symmetry.space_group_name_H-M   'P 1'
#
loop_
_entity.id
_entity.type
_entity.pdbx_description
1 polymer ?
#
loop_
_entity_poly.entity_id
_entity_poly.type
_entity_poly.pdbx_seq_one_letter_code
_entity_poly.pdbx_strand_id
1 'polypeptide(L)' 'MPTMDKKGNAIAIGDFKTGYKIVDRSGINIMRDPYTEKPFVKFYAVKRAGSDVMNQEAIKIGVFG' A
#
# COMPACT_ATOMS: atom_id res chain seq x y z
N MET A 1 -6.51 2.97 -8.76
CA MET A 1 -7.69 2.99 -9.63
C MET A 1 -7.24 3.20 -11.07
N PRO A 2 -7.62 2.35 -12.02
CA PRO A 2 -7.44 2.65 -13.45
C PRO A 2 -8.35 3.82 -13.88
N THR A 3 -7.98 4.49 -14.97
CA THR A 3 -8.78 5.57 -15.59
C THR A 3 -10.01 5.02 -16.31
N MET A 4 -11.05 5.84 -16.49
CA MET A 4 -12.35 5.41 -17.06
C MET A 4 -12.27 4.90 -18.51
N ASP A 5 -11.24 5.28 -19.26
CA ASP A 5 -11.10 5.00 -20.70
C ASP A 5 -10.51 3.60 -21.01
N LYS A 6 -10.13 2.83 -19.98
CA LYS A 6 -9.71 1.44 -20.12
C LYS A 6 -10.79 0.53 -19.55
N LYS A 7 -11.06 -0.61 -20.20
CA LYS A 7 -11.87 -1.74 -19.67
C LYS A 7 -11.26 -2.29 -18.38
N GLY A 8 -11.38 -1.51 -17.33
CA GLY A 8 -10.76 -1.72 -16.04
C GLY A 8 -11.76 -1.39 -14.96
N ASN A 9 -11.57 -2.02 -13.81
CA ASN A 9 -12.32 -1.82 -12.59
C ASN A 9 -12.12 -0.39 -12.08
N ALA A 10 -12.84 0.57 -12.66
CA ALA A 10 -12.62 2.00 -12.51
C ALA A 10 -13.31 2.56 -11.26
N ILE A 11 -14.31 1.86 -10.72
CA ILE A 11 -15.02 2.25 -9.49
C ILE A 11 -15.00 1.11 -8.47
N ALA A 12 -14.78 1.47 -7.21
CA ALA A 12 -14.87 0.60 -6.04
C ALA A 12 -15.68 1.34 -4.97
N ILE A 13 -16.79 0.75 -4.56
CA ILE A 13 -17.73 1.33 -3.58
C ILE A 13 -18.00 0.29 -2.52
N GLY A 14 -17.93 0.69 -1.25
CA GLY A 14 -18.13 -0.21 -0.14
C GLY A 14 -17.61 0.35 1.18
N ASP A 15 -17.78 -0.42 2.24
CA ASP A 15 -17.17 -0.11 3.53
C ASP A 15 -15.74 -0.69 3.58
N PHE A 16 -14.77 0.16 3.24
CA PHE A 16 -13.36 -0.22 3.25
C PHE A 16 -12.80 -0.45 4.66
N LYS A 17 -13.45 0.08 5.71
CA LYS A 17 -12.98 -0.08 7.08
C LYS A 17 -13.18 -1.50 7.59
N THR A 18 -14.25 -2.16 7.15
CA THR A 18 -14.54 -3.56 7.47
C THR A 18 -14.06 -4.51 6.38
N GLY A 19 -14.02 -4.06 5.12
CA GLY A 19 -13.59 -4.85 3.97
C GLY A 19 -12.07 -5.00 3.82
N TYR A 20 -11.26 -4.01 4.19
CA TYR A 20 -9.82 -4.01 3.96
C TYR A 20 -9.02 -3.65 5.21
N LYS A 21 -8.07 -4.52 5.59
CA LYS A 21 -7.26 -4.29 6.78
C LYS A 21 -5.82 -4.04 6.39
N ILE A 22 -5.30 -2.90 6.81
CA ILE A 22 -3.89 -2.54 6.71
C ILE A 22 -3.24 -2.81 8.07
N VAL A 23 -2.11 -3.51 8.06
CA VAL A 23 -1.34 -3.86 9.25
C VAL A 23 0.09 -3.40 9.09
N ASP A 24 0.56 -2.61 10.06
CA ASP A 24 1.96 -2.22 10.17
C ASP A 24 2.64 -3.07 11.24
N ARG A 25 3.82 -3.65 10.95
CA ARG A 25 4.56 -4.49 11.92
C ARG A 25 5.28 -3.64 12.97
N SER A 26 5.94 -2.59 12.53
CA SER A 26 6.60 -1.59 13.37
C SER A 26 6.67 -0.28 12.58
N GLY A 27 6.94 0.82 13.28
CA GLY A 27 7.26 2.10 12.63
C GLY A 27 8.46 2.00 11.68
N ILE A 28 8.83 3.15 11.10
CA ILE A 28 9.96 3.25 10.16
C ILE A 28 11.27 3.07 10.92
N ASN A 29 12.07 2.10 10.51
CA ASN A 29 13.43 1.92 11.00
C ASN A 29 14.41 2.63 10.07
N ILE A 30 15.32 3.43 10.61
CA ILE A 30 16.31 4.18 9.84
C ILE A 30 17.70 3.74 10.28
N MET A 31 18.49 3.23 9.34
CA MET A 31 19.91 2.96 9.50
C MET A 31 20.72 4.04 8.78
N ARG A 32 21.71 4.58 9.47
CA ARG A 32 22.68 5.52 8.90
C ARG A 32 24.00 4.79 8.77
N ASP A 33 24.49 4.65 7.55
CA ASP A 33 25.75 3.98 7.26
C ASP A 33 26.78 4.98 6.72
N PRO A 34 27.74 5.41 7.57
CA PRO A 34 28.84 6.28 7.18
C PRO A 34 30.09 5.52 6.67
N TYR A 35 30.05 4.19 6.58
CA TYR A 35 31.25 3.38 6.36
C TYR A 35 31.33 2.77 4.97
N THR A 36 30.20 2.36 4.38
CA THR A 36 30.21 1.62 3.10
C THR A 36 30.67 2.47 1.91
N GLU A 37 30.42 3.78 1.90
CA GLU A 37 30.86 4.65 0.80
C GLU A 37 31.27 6.03 1.31
N LYS A 38 32.55 6.19 1.61
CA LYS A 38 33.13 7.50 1.97
C LYS A 38 33.15 8.41 0.72
N PRO A 39 32.82 9.72 0.81
CA PRO A 39 32.58 10.55 2.01
C PRO A 39 31.09 10.70 2.40
N PHE A 40 30.20 9.87 1.86
CA PHE A 40 28.75 10.04 2.02
C PHE A 40 28.19 9.19 3.18
N VAL A 41 27.10 9.67 3.78
CA VAL A 41 26.32 8.90 4.75
C VAL A 41 25.07 8.39 4.04
N LYS A 42 24.94 7.07 3.94
CA LYS A 42 23.75 6.44 3.35
C LYS A 42 22.66 6.29 4.39
N PHE A 43 21.44 6.65 4.01
CA PHE A 43 20.25 6.45 4.83
C PHE A 43 19.44 5.31 4.24
N TYR A 44 19.34 4.22 5.00
CA TYR A 44 18.48 3.09 4.65
C TYR A 44 17.27 3.09 5.58
N ALA A 45 16.12 3.46 5.03
CA ALA A 45 14.85 3.46 5.75
C ALA A 45 14.00 2.27 5.32
N VAL A 46 13.58 1.45 6.28
CA VAL A 46 12.71 0.30 6.02
C VAL A 46 11.42 0.45 6.82
N LYS A 47 10.31 0.23 6.13
CA LYS A 47 8.99 0.01 6.74
C LYS A 47 8.45 -1.33 6.25
N ARG A 48 7.87 -2.11 7.15
CA ARG A 48 7.16 -3.35 6.81
C ARG A 48 5.67 -3.15 7.06
N ALA A 49 4.93 -3.00 5.98
CA ALA A 49 3.47 -2.93 5.95
C ALA A 49 2.92 -4.13 5.19
N GLY A 50 1.74 -4.60 5.57
CA GLY A 50 0.98 -5.63 4.85
C GLY A 50 -0.50 -5.27 4.87
N SER A 51 -1.27 -5.89 3.99
CA SER A 51 -2.71 -5.67 3.94
C SER A 51 -3.42 -6.84 3.28
N ASP A 52 -4.70 -7.01 3.62
CA ASP A 52 -5.54 -8.01 3.00
C ASP A 52 -7.04 -7.64 3.05
N VAL A 53 -7.83 -8.28 2.17
CA VAL A 53 -9.29 -8.16 2.12
C VAL A 53 -9.89 -9.10 3.16
N MET A 54 -10.52 -8.53 4.19
CA MET A 54 -11.15 -9.30 5.26
C MET A 54 -12.58 -9.70 4.92
N ASN A 55 -13.31 -8.87 4.16
CA ASN A 55 -14.67 -9.16 3.73
C ASN A 55 -14.87 -8.72 2.27
N GLN A 56 -15.05 -9.70 1.39
CA GLN A 56 -15.22 -9.49 -0.04
C GLN A 56 -16.59 -8.90 -0.39
N GLU A 57 -17.61 -9.13 0.43
CA GLU A 57 -18.97 -8.61 0.20
C GLU A 57 -19.08 -7.12 0.55
N ALA A 58 -18.18 -6.63 1.42
CA ALA A 58 -18.15 -5.25 1.87
C ALA A 58 -17.66 -4.27 0.80
N ILE A 59 -17.00 -4.74 -0.26
CA ILE A 59 -16.43 -3.92 -1.33
C ILE A 59 -16.90 -4.44 -2.69
N LYS A 60 -17.68 -3.62 -3.40
CA LYS A 60 -18.10 -3.91 -4.78
C LYS A 60 -17.27 -3.11 -5.77
N ILE A 61 -16.94 -3.74 -6.88
CA ILE A 61 -16.11 -3.17 -7.93
C ILE A 61 -16.93 -3.13 -9.22
N GLY A 62 -16.96 -1.97 -9.88
CA GLY A 62 -17.69 -1.72 -11.11
C GLY A 62 -16.77 -1.36 -12.28
N VAL A 63 -17.19 -1.75 -13.48
CA VAL A 63 -16.54 -1.42 -14.75
C VAL A 63 -17.45 -0.44 -15.49
N PHE A 64 -16.87 0.62 -16.05
CA PHE A 64 -17.56 1.41 -17.07
C PHE A 64 -17.36 0.71 -18.41
N GLY A 65 -18.48 0.35 -19.03
CA GLY A 65 -18.56 -0.23 -20.38
C GLY A 65 -19.01 0.82 -21.39
#